data_AF-A0A962PRH4-F1
#
_entry.id   AF-A0A962PRH4-F1
#
_cell.length_a   1.000
_cell.length_b   1.000
_cell.length_c   1.000
_cell.angle_alpha   90.00
_cell.angle_beta   90.00
_cell.angle_gamma   90.00
#
_symmetry.space_group_name_H-M   'P 1'
#
loop_
_entity.id
_entity.type
_entity.pdbx_description
1 polymer ?
#
loop_
_entity_poly.entity_id
_entity_poly.type
_entity_poly.pdbx_seq_one_letter_code
_entity_poly.pdbx_strand_id
1 'polypeptide(L)'
;FTVSWAVPEMFLFAPGTELWRAEKLEPHGFEPHSPVLKDGAGDHQTFEVTLERRANRHLRRVGEPRGSGPWVVQLYNDDTTPFPTVIFALRRVLDVNERTAFEYASLVHSAGIASVRYCRSEWGANRIAARIRAIARRDSFPLTVCVERRL
;
A
#
# COMPACT_ATOMS: atom_id res chain seq x y z
N PHE A 1 3.98 -2.88 44.69
CA PHE A 1 2.75 -2.68 43.93
C PHE A 1 3.10 -1.99 42.62
N THR A 2 2.96 -2.70 41.52
CA THR A 2 3.17 -2.18 40.16
C THR A 2 1.79 -1.86 39.58
N VAL A 3 1.63 -0.73 38.87
CA VAL A 3 1.04 -0.61 37.52
C VAL A 3 0.87 0.89 37.15
N SER A 4 1.62 1.24 36.10
CA SER A 4 1.40 2.18 35.00
C SER A 4 -0.03 2.70 34.73
N TRP A 5 -0.14 4.02 34.53
CA TRP A 5 -1.12 4.75 33.69
C TRP A 5 -0.44 6.06 33.25
N ALA A 6 -0.60 6.66 32.07
CA ALA A 6 -1.26 6.33 30.83
C ALA A 6 -0.61 7.18 29.70
N VAL A 7 -0.76 6.71 28.47
CA VAL A 7 -0.28 7.28 27.21
C VAL A 7 -0.94 8.65 26.91
N PRO A 8 -0.34 9.45 26.00
CA PRO A 8 -1.16 9.95 24.91
C PRO A 8 -0.52 9.58 23.57
N GLU A 9 -1.01 8.48 23.00
CA GLU A 9 -0.85 8.14 21.61
C GLU A 9 -1.71 9.12 20.82
N MET A 10 -1.06 10.02 20.09
CA MET A 10 -1.73 10.76 19.04
C MET A 10 -0.85 10.68 17.80
N PHE A 11 -1.05 9.61 17.04
CA PHE A 11 -0.62 9.55 15.66
C PHE A 11 -1.84 9.31 14.79
N LEU A 12 -2.26 10.36 14.10
CA LEU A 12 -3.11 10.27 12.92
C LEU A 12 -2.30 9.58 11.81
N PHE A 13 -2.27 8.25 11.81
CA PHE A 13 -1.65 7.47 10.74
C PHE A 13 -2.66 7.21 9.62
N ALA A 14 -2.26 7.50 8.39
CA ALA A 14 -3.02 7.11 7.21
C ALA A 14 -3.10 5.56 7.16
N PRO A 15 -4.30 4.95 7.19
CA PRO A 15 -4.40 3.52 7.33
C PRO A 15 -4.01 2.83 6.03
N GLY A 16 -2.93 2.05 6.05
CA GLY A 16 -2.69 1.02 5.04
C GLY A 16 -1.24 0.70 4.70
N THR A 17 -0.29 1.62 4.89
CA THR A 17 1.13 1.40 4.52
C THR A 17 2.09 1.43 5.70
N GLU A 18 1.74 2.16 6.77
CA GLU A 18 2.62 2.40 7.91
C GLU A 18 2.46 1.34 9.01
N LEU A 19 1.22 0.91 9.30
CA LEU A 19 0.95 -0.22 10.20
C LEU A 19 1.61 -1.53 9.73
N TRP A 20 1.56 -1.81 8.42
CA TRP A 20 2.23 -2.98 7.83
C TRP A 20 3.76 -2.90 7.94
N ARG A 21 4.34 -1.69 7.96
CA ARG A 21 5.79 -1.51 8.16
C ARG A 21 6.19 -1.77 9.60
N ALA A 22 5.43 -1.29 10.58
CA ALA A 22 5.76 -1.47 12.00
C ALA A 22 5.75 -2.96 12.40
N GLU A 23 4.66 -3.68 12.15
CA GLU A 23 4.50 -5.09 12.55
C GLU A 23 5.54 -6.04 11.90
N LYS A 24 6.03 -5.71 10.70
CA LYS A 24 7.01 -6.52 9.97
C LYS A 24 8.45 -6.16 10.28
N LEU A 25 8.74 -4.98 10.82
CA LEU A 25 10.11 -4.51 11.09
C LEU A 25 10.61 -4.89 12.49
N GLU A 26 9.72 -4.94 13.49
CA GLU A 26 10.06 -5.33 14.86
C GLU A 26 10.68 -6.73 14.99
N PRO A 27 10.21 -7.79 14.29
CA PRO A 27 10.81 -9.13 14.39
C PRO A 27 12.21 -9.25 13.76
N HIS A 28 12.62 -8.24 12.98
CA HIS A 28 13.91 -8.23 12.27
C HIS A 28 14.95 -7.31 12.92
N GLY A 29 14.71 -6.88 14.16
CA GLY A 29 15.64 -6.04 14.92
C GLY A 29 15.80 -4.65 14.31
N PHE A 30 14.83 -4.18 13.54
CA PHE A 30 14.82 -2.81 13.08
C PHE A 30 14.34 -1.91 14.23
N GLU A 31 15.29 -1.37 14.98
CA GLU A 31 15.02 -0.26 15.88
C GLU A 31 15.03 1.04 15.06
N PRO A 32 13.89 1.74 14.92
CA PRO A 32 13.92 3.10 14.42
C PRO A 32 14.65 3.95 15.46
N HIS A 33 15.96 4.16 15.30
CA HIS A 33 16.65 5.21 16.02
C HIS A 33 15.97 6.53 15.64
N SER A 34 15.17 7.06 16.56
CA SER A 34 14.65 8.42 16.50
C SER A 34 15.74 9.34 17.04
N PRO A 35 16.47 10.10 16.20
CA PRO A 35 17.17 11.25 16.72
C PRO A 35 16.09 12.31 16.92
N VAL A 36 15.58 12.40 18.15
CA VAL A 36 14.80 13.56 18.56
C VAL A 36 15.75 14.76 18.55
N LEU A 37 15.91 15.40 17.39
CA LEU A 37 16.40 16.77 17.30
C LEU A 37 15.18 17.67 17.43
N LYS A 38 14.99 18.18 18.65
CA LYS A 38 14.12 19.31 18.91
C LYS A 38 14.81 20.57 18.39
N ASP A 39 14.56 20.94 17.14
CA ASP A 39 14.92 22.26 16.64
C ASP A 39 13.83 22.86 15.76
N GLY A 40 12.58 22.83 16.24
CA GLY A 40 11.59 23.91 16.04
C GLY A 40 11.25 24.41 14.63
N ALA A 41 11.75 23.82 13.55
CA ALA A 41 11.65 24.38 12.21
C ALA A 41 11.62 23.26 11.15
N GLY A 42 10.42 22.91 10.69
CA GLY A 42 10.19 22.46 9.30
C GLY A 42 10.65 21.07 8.86
N ASP A 43 11.45 20.31 9.62
CA ASP A 43 12.14 19.12 9.11
C ASP A 43 11.43 17.76 9.28
N HIS A 44 10.16 17.77 9.71
CA HIS A 44 9.39 16.53 9.88
C HIS A 44 9.18 15.78 8.56
N GLN A 45 8.97 16.49 7.44
CA GLN A 45 8.84 15.86 6.12
C GLN A 45 10.15 15.21 5.66
N THR A 46 11.29 15.86 5.93
CA THR A 46 12.63 15.35 5.60
C THR A 46 12.93 14.07 6.39
N PHE A 47 12.52 14.02 7.66
CA PHE A 47 12.68 12.87 8.53
C PHE A 47 11.82 11.67 8.10
N GLU A 48 10.53 11.87 7.82
CA GLU A 48 9.62 10.81 7.36
C GLU A 48 10.09 10.18 6.04
N VAL A 49 10.52 11.01 5.07
CA VAL A 49 11.10 10.54 3.80
C VAL A 49 12.38 9.73 4.04
N THR A 50 13.15 10.07 5.07
CA THR A 50 14.40 9.37 5.40
C THR A 50 14.14 8.02 6.06
N LEU A 51 13.16 7.93 6.96
CA LEU A 51 12.72 6.67 7.57
C LEU A 51 12.11 5.73 6.54
N GLU A 52 11.25 6.24 5.65
CA GLU A 52 10.69 5.46 4.56
C GLU A 52 11.78 4.89 3.64
N ARG A 53 12.78 5.71 3.28
CA ARG A 53 13.92 5.25 2.47
C ARG A 53 14.75 4.19 3.19
N ARG A 54 14.96 4.32 4.51
CA ARG A 54 15.69 3.35 5.33
C ARG A 54 14.92 2.04 5.48
N ALA A 55 13.63 2.10 5.80
CA ALA A 55 12.74 0.94 5.88
C ALA A 55 12.68 0.20 4.53
N ASN A 56 12.52 0.93 3.42
CA ASN A 56 12.56 0.33 2.09
C ASN A 56 13.90 -0.32 1.76
N ARG A 57 15.03 0.26 2.20
CA ARG A 57 16.36 -0.33 2.03
C ARG A 57 16.54 -1.58 2.89
N HIS A 58 16.01 -1.59 4.11
CA HIS A 58 16.06 -2.72 5.02
C HIS A 58 15.19 -3.89 4.53
N LEU A 59 13.94 -3.63 4.12
CA LEU A 59 13.04 -4.62 3.52
C LEU A 59 13.64 -5.26 2.26
N ARG A 60 14.34 -4.48 1.43
CA ARG A 60 15.09 -5.00 0.27
C ARG A 60 16.24 -5.94 0.67
N ARG A 61 16.85 -5.75 1.84
CA ARG A 61 17.99 -6.55 2.34
C ARG A 61 17.54 -7.82 3.05
N VAL A 62 16.46 -7.73 3.84
CA VAL A 62 15.94 -8.87 4.62
C VAL A 62 15.27 -9.91 3.70
N GLY A 63 14.89 -9.52 2.48
CA GLY A 63 14.04 -10.34 1.64
C GLY A 63 12.64 -10.38 2.23
N GLU A 64 11.61 -10.32 1.38
CA GLU A 64 10.25 -10.49 1.89
C GLU A 64 10.13 -11.83 2.60
N PRO A 65 9.51 -11.89 3.79
CA PRO A 65 9.13 -13.17 4.36
C PRO A 65 8.31 -13.88 3.28
N ARG A 66 8.85 -14.99 2.76
CA ARG A 66 8.24 -15.79 1.70
C ARG A 66 6.98 -16.42 2.28
N GLY A 67 5.90 -15.64 2.39
CA GLY A 67 4.55 -16.15 2.53
C GLY A 67 4.24 -16.88 1.23
N SER A 68 4.55 -18.18 1.21
CA SER A 68 4.46 -19.05 0.04
C SER A 68 3.00 -19.17 -0.39
N GLY A 69 2.63 -18.45 -1.44
CA GLY A 69 1.32 -18.56 -2.07
C GLY A 69 1.14 -17.49 -3.14
N PRO A 70 0.39 -17.78 -4.22
CA PRO A 70 0.01 -16.74 -5.17
C PRO A 70 -0.86 -15.69 -4.45
N TRP A 71 -0.52 -14.42 -4.61
CA TRP A 71 -1.33 -13.30 -4.15
C TRP A 71 -2.08 -12.71 -5.33
N VAL A 72 -3.30 -12.25 -5.13
CA VAL A 72 -4.13 -11.65 -6.18
C VAL A 72 -4.50 -10.21 -5.80
N VAL A 73 -4.40 -9.32 -6.77
CA VAL A 73 -4.90 -7.94 -6.66
C VAL A 73 -6.27 -7.88 -7.31
N GLN A 74 -7.26 -7.46 -6.54
CA GLN A 74 -8.66 -7.37 -6.95
C GLN A 74 -9.12 -5.91 -6.92
N LEU A 75 -9.86 -5.49 -7.94
CA LEU A 75 -10.57 -4.22 -7.98
C LEU A 75 -12.04 -4.49 -7.72
N TYR A 76 -12.66 -3.60 -6.94
CA TYR A 76 -14.10 -3.60 -6.68
C TYR A 76 -14.76 -2.48 -7.47
N ASN A 77 -15.93 -2.75 -8.00
CA ASN A 77 -16.75 -1.75 -8.64
C ASN A 77 -17.23 -0.74 -7.60
N ASP A 78 -17.31 0.51 -8.04
CA ASP A 78 -17.97 1.58 -7.31
C ASP A 78 -18.70 2.47 -8.32
N ASP A 79 -19.71 3.20 -7.87
CA ASP A 79 -20.60 3.97 -8.76
C ASP A 79 -20.04 5.36 -9.11
N THR A 80 -18.83 5.70 -8.63
CA THR A 80 -18.32 7.08 -8.65
C THR A 80 -17.01 7.24 -9.43
N THR A 81 -16.19 6.20 -9.52
CA THR A 81 -14.91 6.23 -10.23
C THR A 81 -15.16 6.09 -11.75
N PRO A 82 -14.78 7.08 -12.57
CA PRO A 82 -14.98 7.01 -14.01
C PRO A 82 -14.14 5.89 -14.65
N PHE A 83 -14.72 5.22 -15.65
CA PHE A 83 -14.04 4.22 -16.49
C PHE A 83 -12.66 4.69 -17.00
N PRO A 84 -12.52 5.92 -17.56
CA PRO A 84 -11.22 6.41 -18.02
C PRO A 84 -10.15 6.44 -16.93
N THR A 85 -10.54 6.76 -15.68
CA THR A 85 -9.62 6.78 -14.53
C THR A 85 -9.14 5.39 -14.18
N VAL A 86 -10.04 4.39 -14.17
CA VAL A 86 -9.70 2.99 -13.93
C VAL A 86 -8.76 2.47 -15.03
N ILE A 87 -9.07 2.72 -16.29
CA ILE A 87 -8.25 2.31 -17.44
C ILE A 87 -6.85 2.94 -17.36
N PHE A 88 -6.78 4.24 -17.06
CA PHE A 88 -5.51 4.94 -16.92
C PHE A 88 -4.66 4.35 -15.78
N ALA A 89 -5.26 4.10 -14.61
CA ALA A 89 -4.57 3.48 -13.48
C ALA A 89 -4.03 2.08 -13.83
N LEU A 90 -4.85 1.24 -14.47
CA LEU A 90 -4.46 -0.10 -14.87
C LEU A 90 -3.32 -0.11 -15.89
N ARG A 91 -3.39 0.72 -16.94
CA ARG A 91 -2.31 0.86 -17.92
C ARG A 91 -0.99 1.29 -17.28
N ARG A 92 -1.05 2.29 -16.39
CA ARG A 92 0.16 2.85 -15.75
C ARG A 92 0.80 1.95 -14.72
N VAL A 93 0.02 1.14 -14.01
CA VAL A 93 0.54 0.30 -12.92
C VAL A 93 0.88 -1.11 -13.39
N LEU A 94 0.06 -1.69 -14.27
CA LEU A 94 0.22 -3.09 -14.73
C LEU A 94 1.01 -3.21 -16.04
N ASP A 95 1.34 -2.09 -16.68
CA ASP A 95 2.04 -2.05 -17.97
C ASP A 95 1.32 -2.85 -19.06
N VAL A 96 -0.02 -2.72 -19.08
CA VAL A 96 -0.89 -3.35 -20.07
C VAL A 96 -1.34 -2.33 -21.11
N ASN A 97 -1.67 -2.82 -22.31
CA ASN A 97 -2.26 -1.98 -23.34
C ASN A 97 -3.68 -1.52 -22.96
N GLU A 98 -4.21 -0.57 -23.72
CA GLU A 98 -5.52 0.04 -23.46
C GLU A 98 -6.67 -0.95 -23.57
N ARG A 99 -6.62 -1.87 -24.55
CA ARG A 99 -7.64 -2.90 -24.73
C ARG A 99 -7.75 -3.81 -23.50
N THR A 100 -6.63 -4.32 -23.01
CA THR A 100 -6.61 -5.19 -21.82
C THR A 100 -7.05 -4.43 -20.57
N ALA A 101 -6.65 -3.15 -20.42
CA ALA A 101 -7.13 -2.33 -19.32
C ALA A 101 -8.65 -2.07 -19.39
N PHE A 102 -9.18 -1.85 -20.60
CA PHE A 102 -10.62 -1.74 -20.83
C PHE A 102 -11.34 -3.04 -20.46
N GLU A 103 -10.85 -4.20 -20.93
CA GLU A 103 -11.41 -5.51 -20.60
C GLU A 103 -11.48 -5.73 -19.07
N TYR A 104 -10.42 -5.38 -18.33
CA TYR A 104 -10.46 -5.42 -16.87
C TYR A 104 -11.48 -4.48 -16.26
N ALA A 105 -11.54 -3.21 -16.70
CA ALA A 105 -12.51 -2.24 -16.19
C ALA A 105 -13.94 -2.69 -16.45
N SER A 106 -14.22 -3.23 -17.65
CA SER A 106 -15.51 -3.80 -18.01
C SER A 106 -15.87 -4.98 -17.11
N LEU A 107 -14.92 -5.89 -16.84
CA LEU A 107 -15.15 -7.01 -15.94
C LEU A 107 -15.48 -6.58 -14.52
N VAL A 108 -14.73 -5.62 -13.96
CA VAL A 108 -15.01 -5.05 -12.63
C VAL A 108 -16.42 -4.49 -12.61
N HIS A 109 -16.79 -3.68 -13.59
CA HIS A 109 -18.11 -3.06 -13.68
C HIS A 109 -19.24 -4.09 -13.76
N SER A 110 -19.11 -5.11 -14.60
CA SER A 110 -20.17 -6.11 -14.79
C SER A 110 -20.29 -7.12 -13.65
N ALA A 111 -19.17 -7.50 -13.02
CA ALA A 111 -19.13 -8.56 -12.01
C ALA A 111 -19.06 -8.03 -10.56
N GLY A 112 -18.94 -6.72 -10.37
CA GLY A 112 -18.73 -6.09 -9.06
C GLY A 112 -17.30 -6.23 -8.52
N ILE A 113 -16.54 -7.23 -8.99
CA ILE A 113 -15.15 -7.47 -8.61
C ILE A 113 -14.39 -8.14 -9.75
N ALA A 114 -13.11 -7.80 -9.95
CA ALA A 114 -12.24 -8.56 -10.85
C ALA A 114 -10.80 -8.65 -10.35
N SER A 115 -10.18 -9.81 -10.60
CA SER A 115 -8.76 -10.03 -10.38
C SER A 115 -7.95 -9.47 -11.55
N VAL A 116 -7.07 -8.49 -11.29
CA VAL A 116 -6.30 -7.81 -12.35
C VAL A 116 -4.83 -8.21 -12.39
N ARG A 117 -4.30 -8.80 -11.31
CA ARG A 117 -2.90 -9.25 -11.27
C ARG A 117 -2.66 -10.36 -10.26
N TYR A 118 -1.87 -11.35 -10.64
CA TYR A 118 -1.29 -12.34 -9.73
C TYR A 118 0.17 -11.98 -9.41
N CYS A 119 0.54 -12.09 -8.15
CA CYS A 119 1.86 -11.78 -7.63
C CYS A 119 2.41 -12.99 -6.87
N ARG A 120 3.74 -13.17 -6.91
CA ARG A 120 4.43 -14.23 -6.15
C ARG A 120 4.58 -13.90 -4.66
N SER A 121 4.28 -12.67 -4.28
CA SER A 121 4.44 -12.19 -2.92
C SER A 121 3.42 -11.12 -2.55
N GLU A 122 3.14 -11.06 -1.25
CA GLU A 122 2.22 -10.13 -0.62
C GLU A 122 2.64 -8.68 -0.89
N TRP A 123 3.91 -8.36 -0.71
CA TRP A 123 4.42 -7.00 -0.92
C TRP A 123 4.32 -6.55 -2.37
N GLY A 124 4.59 -7.46 -3.33
CA GLY A 124 4.40 -7.17 -4.75
C GLY A 124 2.95 -6.81 -5.05
N ALA A 125 2.00 -7.58 -4.52
CA ALA A 125 0.58 -7.30 -4.65
C ALA A 125 0.18 -5.98 -3.97
N ASN A 126 0.62 -5.75 -2.73
CA ASN A 126 0.36 -4.52 -1.98
C ASN A 126 0.92 -3.27 -2.66
N ARG A 127 2.12 -3.35 -3.26
CA ARG A 127 2.68 -2.24 -4.04
C ARG A 127 1.86 -1.90 -5.27
N ILE A 128 1.36 -2.92 -5.97
CA ILE A 128 0.48 -2.71 -7.12
C ILE A 128 -0.83 -2.07 -6.66
N ALA A 129 -1.47 -2.63 -5.64
CA ALA A 129 -2.72 -2.10 -5.08
C ALA A 129 -2.58 -0.66 -4.58
N ALA A 130 -1.48 -0.34 -3.88
CA ALA A 130 -1.20 1.01 -3.40
C ALA A 130 -1.02 2.01 -4.56
N ARG A 131 -0.33 1.63 -5.64
CA ARG A 131 -0.15 2.50 -6.81
C ARG A 131 -1.46 2.76 -7.56
N ILE A 132 -2.32 1.76 -7.70
CA ILE A 132 -3.66 1.94 -8.32
C ILE A 132 -4.48 2.90 -7.48
N ARG A 133 -4.56 2.68 -6.16
CA ARG A 133 -5.27 3.57 -5.22
C ARG A 133 -4.72 5.00 -5.26
N ALA A 134 -3.39 5.17 -5.31
CA ALA A 134 -2.77 6.49 -5.34
C ALA A 134 -3.17 7.29 -6.59
N ILE A 135 -3.30 6.63 -7.76
CA ILE A 135 -3.76 7.30 -8.98
C ILE A 135 -5.21 7.74 -8.84
N ALA A 136 -6.11 6.86 -8.41
CA ALA A 136 -7.53 7.21 -8.25
C ALA A 136 -7.74 8.31 -7.20
N ARG A 137 -7.02 8.24 -6.07
CA ARG A 137 -7.09 9.26 -5.00
C ARG A 137 -6.58 10.62 -5.42
N ARG A 138 -5.62 10.70 -6.35
CA ARG A 138 -5.14 11.98 -6.89
C ARG A 138 -6.28 12.79 -7.51
N ASP A 139 -7.24 12.08 -8.10
CA ASP A 139 -8.43 12.66 -8.73
C ASP A 139 -9.67 12.55 -7.83
N SER A 140 -9.47 12.33 -6.53
CA SER A 140 -10.52 12.24 -5.50
C SER A 140 -11.55 11.11 -5.69
N PHE A 141 -11.19 10.02 -6.37
CA PHE A 141 -12.07 8.86 -6.56
C PHE A 141 -11.81 7.74 -5.52
N PRO A 142 -12.87 7.09 -5.00
CA PRO A 142 -12.80 6.10 -3.93
C PRO A 142 -12.52 4.66 -4.44
N LEU A 143 -11.75 4.50 -5.51
CA LEU A 143 -11.49 3.20 -6.12
C LEU A 143 -10.95 2.20 -5.09
N THR A 144 -11.71 1.13 -4.87
CA THR A 144 -11.38 0.10 -3.88
C THR A 144 -10.54 -1.01 -4.51
N VAL A 145 -9.40 -1.30 -3.87
CA VAL A 145 -8.44 -2.32 -4.32
C VAL A 145 -8.01 -3.17 -3.14
N CYS A 146 -8.21 -4.48 -3.23
CA CYS A 146 -7.82 -5.44 -2.19
C CYS A 146 -6.73 -6.39 -2.68
N VAL A 147 -6.02 -6.97 -1.70
CA VAL A 147 -4.99 -7.98 -1.91
C VAL A 147 -5.39 -9.21 -1.12
N GLU A 148 -5.50 -10.34 -1.80
CA GLU A 148 -5.93 -11.60 -1.20
C GLU A 148 -4.89 -12.69 -1.47
N ARG A 149 -4.68 -13.60 -0.51
CA ARG A 149 -3.87 -14.80 -0.72
C ARG A 149 -4.74 -15.85 -1.40
N ARG A 150 -4.34 -16.32 -2.57
CA ARG A 150 -4.92 -17.51 -3.20
C ARG A 150 -4.34 -18.75 -2.53
N LEU A 151 -5.22 -19.54 -1.91
CA LEU A 151 -4.94 -20.85 -1.34
C LEU A 151 -4.94 -21.93 -2.43
#